data_AF-K2BEN9-F1
#
_entry.id   AF-K2BEN9-F1
#
_cell.length_a   1.000
_cell.length_b   1.000
_cell.length_c   1.000
_cell.angle_alpha   90.00
_cell.angle_beta   90.00
_cell.angle_gamma   90.00
#
_symmetry.space_group_name_H-M   'P 1'
#
loop_
_entity.id
_entity.type
_entity.pdbx_description
1 polymer ?
#
loop_
_entity_poly.entity_id
_entity_poly.type
_entity_poly.pdbx_seq_one_letter_code
_entity_poly.pdbx_strand_id
1 'polypeptide(L)'
;GPLVYTYLTVGMESWQTTFYIPENSVLWLPVTQFGSSQQILLFLGFISLLWFFKKEIISKILLSFLGAAFVWWGGGLSLLLFFSTPFQEFRGFYVLAPVVVSFGLAWAISYVWEKFEALSYFHLREVVSYVGMLLLMTHAIFGFFVDDPTVRKNMVQSKIFPQHTVELVEALRELDNGSQLVTLITSPQMLSLFPINHYIYFNQHNAHPASIFSVRYQTVLSLAQASTPKEAYDIVTNAAFGPIDQFIFSVEEGQYVLYVHLDKPIVGIEEKRIVFNSDIFSAEYFDHLYENSTDIVLRRIPVEKL
;
A
#
# COMPACT_ATOMS: atom_id res chain seq x y z
N GLY A 1 11.66 16.11 -12.81
CA GLY A 1 11.18 16.42 -11.46
C GLY A 1 11.92 15.55 -10.45
N PRO A 2 12.28 16.07 -9.27
CA PRO A 2 13.06 15.34 -8.26
C PRO A 2 12.43 14.00 -7.84
N LEU A 3 11.10 13.93 -7.79
CA LEU A 3 10.34 12.71 -7.50
C LEU A 3 10.53 11.62 -8.55
N VAL A 4 10.43 11.95 -9.84
CA VAL A 4 10.65 10.98 -10.94
C VAL A 4 12.09 10.47 -10.95
N TYR A 5 13.06 11.35 -10.65
CA TYR A 5 14.46 10.94 -10.53
C TYR A 5 14.69 10.00 -9.34
N THR A 6 14.10 10.31 -8.18
CA THR A 6 14.16 9.46 -6.99
C THR A 6 13.49 8.10 -7.26
N TYR A 7 12.34 8.10 -7.93
CA TYR A 7 11.66 6.88 -8.35
C TYR A 7 12.51 5.99 -9.26
N LEU A 8 13.13 6.57 -10.30
CA LEU A 8 13.98 5.81 -11.23
C LEU A 8 15.28 5.30 -10.60
N THR A 9 15.76 5.95 -9.54
CA THR A 9 17.04 5.61 -8.89
C THR A 9 16.88 4.69 -7.68
N VAL A 10 15.76 4.77 -6.97
CA VAL A 10 15.54 4.09 -5.68
C VAL A 10 14.45 3.02 -5.76
N GLY A 11 13.56 3.08 -6.76
CA GLY A 11 12.40 2.19 -6.86
C GLY A 11 11.27 2.60 -5.91
N MET A 12 10.30 1.69 -5.72
CA MET A 12 9.20 1.82 -4.76
C MET A 12 9.24 0.70 -3.72
N GLU A 13 8.73 0.97 -2.52
CA GLU A 13 8.50 -0.05 -1.50
C GLU A 13 7.48 -1.10 -2.01
N SER A 14 7.81 -2.40 -2.01
CA SER A 14 6.93 -3.41 -2.61
C SER A 14 5.59 -3.57 -1.87
N TRP A 15 5.48 -3.07 -0.66
CA TRP A 15 4.30 -3.23 0.20
C TRP A 15 3.18 -2.33 -0.27
N GLN A 16 3.54 -1.23 -0.93
CA GLN A 16 2.64 -0.34 -1.63
C GLN A 16 2.04 -1.03 -2.86
N THR A 17 2.74 -2.02 -3.42
CA THR A 17 2.27 -2.91 -4.49
C THR A 17 1.35 -4.01 -3.95
N THR A 18 1.59 -4.51 -2.73
CA THR A 18 0.70 -5.48 -2.07
C THR A 18 -0.71 -4.93 -1.80
N PHE A 19 -0.84 -3.61 -1.58
CA PHE A 19 -2.14 -2.93 -1.42
C PHE A 19 -2.68 -2.30 -2.70
N TYR A 20 -2.01 -2.49 -3.84
CA TYR A 20 -2.50 -2.03 -5.12
C TYR A 20 -3.67 -2.92 -5.57
N ILE A 21 -4.81 -2.30 -5.83
CA ILE A 21 -5.99 -2.96 -6.37
C ILE A 21 -6.15 -2.45 -7.81
N PRO A 22 -6.17 -3.30 -8.85
CA PRO A 22 -6.33 -2.86 -10.24
C PRO A 22 -7.58 -1.99 -10.48
N GLU A 23 -8.62 -2.18 -9.68
CA GLU A 23 -9.83 -1.33 -9.66
C GLU A 23 -9.53 0.15 -9.39
N ASN A 24 -8.39 0.48 -8.75
CA ASN A 24 -7.96 1.84 -8.43
C ASN A 24 -7.20 2.55 -9.58
N SER A 25 -7.14 1.97 -10.77
CA SER A 25 -6.46 2.56 -11.95
C SER A 25 -7.43 3.17 -12.96
N VAL A 26 -8.73 3.19 -12.64
CA VAL A 26 -9.78 3.71 -13.53
C VAL A 26 -9.69 5.22 -13.68
N LEU A 27 -9.54 5.73 -14.90
CA LEU A 27 -9.54 7.17 -15.14
C LEU A 27 -10.81 7.84 -14.60
N TRP A 28 -10.64 8.72 -13.60
CA TRP A 28 -11.72 9.59 -13.16
C TRP A 28 -11.75 10.85 -14.03
N LEU A 29 -12.80 10.99 -14.84
CA LEU A 29 -13.10 12.21 -15.59
C LEU A 29 -14.52 12.66 -15.22
N PRO A 30 -14.74 13.95 -14.92
CA PRO A 30 -16.09 14.49 -14.70
C PRO A 30 -17.03 14.23 -15.90
N VAL A 31 -16.47 14.02 -17.09
CA VAL A 31 -17.20 13.86 -18.36
C VAL A 31 -17.52 12.39 -18.67
N THR A 32 -16.86 11.43 -18.03
CA THR A 32 -17.03 9.99 -18.35
C THR A 32 -17.93 9.26 -17.37
N GLN A 33 -18.32 9.92 -16.28
CA GLN A 33 -19.20 9.36 -15.27
C GLN A 33 -20.43 10.26 -15.16
N PHE A 34 -21.45 10.03 -15.99
CA PHE A 34 -22.76 10.67 -15.84
C PHE A 34 -23.71 9.65 -15.22
N GLY A 35 -23.92 9.74 -13.91
CA GLY A 35 -24.81 8.82 -13.19
C GLY A 35 -25.29 9.33 -11.82
N SER A 36 -24.65 10.35 -11.25
CA SER A 36 -25.05 10.97 -9.98
C SER A 36 -25.16 12.49 -10.07
N SER A 37 -25.98 13.09 -9.20
CA SER A 37 -26.09 14.56 -9.06
C SER A 37 -24.75 15.24 -8.75
N GLN A 38 -23.84 14.52 -8.09
CA GLN A 38 -22.50 14.99 -7.74
C GLN A 38 -21.61 15.13 -8.97
N GLN A 39 -21.68 14.17 -9.90
CA GLN A 39 -20.93 14.24 -11.15
C GLN A 39 -21.40 15.41 -12.02
N ILE A 40 -22.69 15.77 -11.96
CA ILE A 40 -23.22 16.98 -12.61
C ILE A 40 -22.59 18.23 -11.99
N LEU A 41 -22.51 18.34 -10.66
CA LEU A 41 -21.86 19.47 -9.98
C LEU A 41 -20.37 19.57 -10.34
N LEU A 42 -19.66 18.44 -10.40
CA LEU A 42 -18.25 18.41 -10.78
C LEU A 42 -18.08 18.77 -12.27
N PHE A 43 -18.97 18.32 -13.15
CA PHE A 43 -18.97 18.74 -14.55
C PHE A 43 -19.19 20.26 -14.69
N LEU A 44 -20.12 20.84 -13.94
CA LEU A 44 -20.32 22.29 -13.88
C LEU A 44 -19.10 23.03 -13.33
N GLY A 45 -18.44 22.48 -12.31
CA GLY A 45 -17.18 23.00 -11.79
C GLY A 45 -16.07 23.01 -12.83
N PHE A 46 -15.98 21.95 -13.63
CA PHE A 46 -15.00 21.86 -14.72
C PHE A 46 -15.31 22.87 -15.83
N ILE A 47 -16.57 23.01 -16.24
CA ILE A 47 -17.01 24.05 -17.19
C ILE A 47 -16.69 25.45 -16.66
N SER A 48 -16.91 25.70 -15.37
CA SER A 48 -16.58 26.97 -14.73
C SER A 48 -15.10 27.31 -14.89
N LEU A 49 -14.20 26.35 -14.60
CA LEU A 49 -12.75 26.54 -14.79
C LEU A 49 -12.41 26.91 -16.23
N LEU A 50 -13.02 26.26 -17.22
CA LEU A 50 -12.80 26.56 -18.63
C LEU A 50 -13.36 27.94 -19.02
N TRP A 51 -14.53 28.31 -18.51
CA TRP A 51 -15.17 29.60 -18.82
C TRP A 51 -14.39 30.79 -18.26
N PHE A 52 -13.84 30.66 -17.05
CA PHE A 52 -13.04 31.69 -16.41
C PHE A 52 -11.55 31.63 -16.75
N PHE A 53 -11.08 30.61 -17.48
CA PHE A 53 -9.66 30.41 -17.81
C PHE A 53 -8.97 31.65 -18.41
N LYS A 54 -9.66 32.36 -19.31
CA LYS A 54 -9.11 33.57 -19.94
C LYS A 54 -9.26 34.84 -19.09
N LYS A 55 -10.14 34.80 -18.08
CA LYS A 55 -10.56 35.97 -17.30
C LYS A 55 -9.82 36.07 -15.97
N GLU A 56 -9.58 34.93 -15.32
CA GLU A 56 -9.10 34.88 -13.93
C GLU A 56 -7.83 34.05 -13.80
N ILE A 57 -6.90 34.52 -12.96
CA ILE A 57 -5.65 33.81 -12.66
C ILE A 57 -5.91 32.54 -11.85
N ILE A 58 -6.90 32.56 -10.96
CA ILE A 58 -7.27 31.42 -10.11
C ILE A 58 -7.64 30.20 -10.96
N SER A 59 -8.43 30.39 -12.01
CA SER A 59 -8.80 29.30 -12.92
C SER A 59 -7.61 28.70 -13.66
N LYS A 60 -6.60 29.51 -14.00
CA LYS A 60 -5.35 29.01 -14.62
C LYS A 60 -4.53 28.18 -13.64
N ILE A 61 -4.42 28.62 -12.38
CA ILE A 61 -3.73 27.89 -11.31
C ILE A 61 -4.43 26.54 -11.08
N LEU A 62 -5.75 26.56 -10.89
CA LEU A 62 -6.56 25.36 -10.69
C LEU A 62 -6.44 24.39 -11.87
N LEU A 63 -6.52 24.87 -13.13
CA LEU A 63 -6.31 24.03 -14.31
C LEU A 63 -4.89 23.47 -14.40
N SER A 64 -3.88 24.19 -13.90
CA SER A 64 -2.50 23.69 -13.84
C SER A 64 -2.35 22.56 -12.81
N PHE A 65 -2.99 22.67 -11.65
CA PHE A 65 -3.08 21.57 -10.67
C PHE A 65 -3.81 20.36 -11.23
N LEU A 66 -4.93 20.59 -11.93
CA LEU A 66 -5.66 19.51 -12.61
C LEU A 66 -4.77 18.83 -13.66
N GLY A 67 -4.08 19.61 -14.50
CA GLY A 67 -3.15 19.10 -15.52
C GLY A 67 -1.98 18.32 -14.92
N ALA A 68 -1.40 18.79 -13.82
CA ALA A 68 -0.37 18.07 -13.08
C ALA A 68 -0.88 16.71 -12.59
N ALA A 69 -2.12 16.65 -12.08
CA ALA A 69 -2.75 15.40 -11.66
C ALA A 69 -2.88 14.40 -12.83
N PHE A 70 -3.25 14.85 -14.04
CA PHE A 70 -3.33 14.00 -15.23
C PHE A 70 -1.95 13.51 -15.70
N VAL A 71 -0.94 14.37 -15.71
CA VAL A 71 0.45 13.98 -16.05
C VAL A 71 0.92 12.89 -15.08
N TRP A 72 0.58 13.03 -13.81
CA TRP A 72 0.96 12.10 -12.77
C TRP A 72 0.26 10.74 -12.89
N TRP A 73 -1.06 10.76 -13.09
CA TRP A 73 -1.86 9.56 -13.35
C TRP A 73 -1.36 8.81 -14.61
N GLY A 74 -1.10 9.54 -15.70
CA GLY A 74 -0.56 8.95 -16.93
C GLY A 74 0.86 8.40 -16.76
N GLY A 75 1.69 9.07 -15.96
CA GLY A 75 3.01 8.59 -15.57
C GLY A 75 2.91 7.27 -14.78
N GLY A 76 2.03 7.20 -13.78
CA GLY A 76 1.78 5.99 -13.00
C GLY A 76 1.30 4.82 -13.85
N LEU A 77 0.38 5.05 -14.80
CA LEU A 77 -0.07 4.01 -15.73
C LEU A 77 1.04 3.55 -16.67
N SER A 78 1.85 4.47 -17.19
CA SER A 78 2.97 4.13 -18.06
C SER A 78 3.98 3.25 -17.32
N LEU A 79 4.27 3.58 -16.06
CA LEU A 79 5.14 2.79 -15.21
C LEU A 79 4.57 1.39 -14.96
N LEU A 80 3.26 1.29 -14.70
CA LEU A 80 2.59 0.01 -14.55
C LEU A 80 2.60 -0.82 -15.85
N LEU A 81 2.38 -0.20 -17.01
CA LEU A 81 2.34 -0.89 -18.31
C LEU A 81 3.71 -1.37 -18.78
N PHE A 82 4.76 -0.59 -18.58
CA PHE A 82 6.09 -0.90 -19.12
C PHE A 82 7.02 -1.58 -18.11
N PHE A 83 6.78 -1.40 -16.81
CA PHE A 83 7.67 -1.90 -15.76
C PHE A 83 6.96 -2.77 -14.70
N SER A 84 5.64 -2.96 -14.80
CA SER A 84 4.83 -3.72 -13.82
C SER A 84 4.97 -3.23 -12.38
N THR A 85 5.44 -2.00 -12.19
CA THR A 85 5.61 -1.34 -10.89
C THR A 85 4.39 -0.45 -10.62
N PRO A 86 3.52 -0.77 -9.65
CA PRO A 86 2.38 0.07 -9.37
C PRO A 86 2.83 1.32 -8.62
N PHE A 87 2.38 2.47 -9.09
CA PHE A 87 2.75 3.78 -8.53
C PHE A 87 1.72 4.25 -7.50
N GLN A 88 2.12 4.47 -6.25
CA GLN A 88 1.19 4.63 -5.10
C GLN A 88 0.28 5.87 -5.22
N GLU A 89 0.68 6.84 -6.04
CA GLU A 89 0.05 8.16 -6.08
C GLU A 89 -1.21 8.26 -6.97
N PHE A 90 -1.73 7.14 -7.49
CA PHE A 90 -3.05 7.13 -8.13
C PHE A 90 -4.13 7.77 -7.23
N ARG A 91 -4.03 7.61 -5.90
CA ARG A 91 -4.93 8.24 -4.91
C ARG A 91 -4.89 9.77 -4.93
N GLY A 92 -3.72 10.36 -5.19
CA GLY A 92 -3.56 11.81 -5.26
C GLY A 92 -4.45 12.41 -6.36
N PHE A 93 -4.58 11.71 -7.50
CA PHE A 93 -5.48 12.12 -8.58
C PHE A 93 -6.96 12.10 -8.16
N TYR A 94 -7.43 11.03 -7.54
CA TYR A 94 -8.83 10.90 -7.11
C TYR A 94 -9.24 11.87 -5.99
N VAL A 95 -8.28 12.39 -5.23
CA VAL A 95 -8.55 13.41 -4.20
C VAL A 95 -8.39 14.82 -4.79
N LEU A 96 -7.29 15.09 -5.49
CA LEU A 96 -6.95 16.42 -5.99
C LEU A 96 -7.89 16.88 -7.11
N ALA A 97 -8.22 15.99 -8.05
CA ALA A 97 -9.02 16.38 -9.22
C ALA A 97 -10.46 16.83 -8.83
N PRO A 98 -11.21 16.09 -7.98
CA PRO A 98 -12.50 16.58 -7.49
C PRO A 98 -12.39 17.87 -6.68
N VAL A 99 -11.38 18.01 -5.80
CA VAL A 99 -11.17 19.22 -5.00
C VAL A 99 -10.95 20.45 -5.87
N VAL A 100 -10.07 20.36 -6.86
CA VAL A 100 -9.78 21.45 -7.82
C VAL A 100 -11.04 21.86 -8.58
N VAL A 101 -11.83 20.88 -9.02
CA VAL A 101 -13.07 21.10 -9.76
C VAL A 101 -14.15 21.71 -8.86
N SER A 102 -14.26 21.29 -7.61
CA SER A 102 -15.15 21.88 -6.60
C SER A 102 -14.81 23.33 -6.30
N PHE A 103 -13.52 23.69 -6.22
CA PHE A 103 -13.09 25.09 -6.12
C PHE A 103 -13.50 25.90 -7.35
N GLY A 104 -13.42 25.30 -8.55
CA GLY A 104 -13.94 25.90 -9.78
C GLY A 104 -15.44 26.20 -9.71
N LEU A 105 -16.23 25.27 -9.18
CA LEU A 105 -17.67 25.47 -8.98
C LEU A 105 -17.95 26.57 -7.94
N ALA A 106 -17.26 26.53 -6.79
CA ALA A 106 -17.41 27.53 -5.74
C ALA A 106 -17.11 28.94 -6.27
N TRP A 107 -16.10 29.07 -7.13
CA TRP A 107 -15.78 30.34 -7.79
C TRP A 107 -16.92 30.83 -8.70
N ALA A 108 -17.51 29.95 -9.52
CA ALA A 108 -18.67 30.32 -10.35
C ALA A 108 -19.87 30.76 -9.49
N ILE A 109 -20.15 30.05 -8.40
CA ILE A 109 -21.23 30.39 -7.48
C ILE A 109 -20.96 31.77 -6.86
N SER A 110 -19.73 32.04 -6.40
CA SER A 110 -19.35 33.34 -5.84
C SER A 110 -19.54 34.48 -6.86
N TYR A 111 -19.10 34.27 -8.10
CA TYR A 111 -19.26 35.28 -9.16
C TYR A 111 -20.73 35.55 -9.52
N VAL A 112 -21.57 34.52 -9.57
CA VAL A 112 -23.02 34.67 -9.78
C VAL A 112 -23.65 35.38 -8.57
N TRP A 113 -23.20 35.05 -7.37
CA TRP A 113 -23.69 35.63 -6.12
C TRP A 113 -23.40 37.12 -6.03
N GLU A 114 -22.18 37.57 -6.35
CA GLU A 114 -21.83 39.00 -6.40
C GLU A 114 -22.73 39.77 -7.38
N LYS A 115 -23.01 39.18 -8.55
CA LYS A 115 -23.93 39.78 -9.52
C LYS A 115 -25.38 39.80 -9.04
N PHE A 116 -25.77 38.80 -8.25
CA PHE A 116 -27.10 38.73 -7.67
C PHE A 116 -27.27 39.69 -6.48
N GLU A 117 -26.23 39.89 -5.68
CA GLU A 117 -26.18 40.85 -4.57
C GLU A 117 -26.39 42.29 -5.07
N ALA A 118 -25.87 42.61 -6.27
CA ALA A 118 -26.10 43.90 -6.93
C ALA A 118 -27.57 44.16 -7.32
N LEU A 119 -28.44 43.14 -7.32
CA LEU A 119 -29.86 43.25 -7.73
C LEU A 119 -30.84 43.48 -6.56
N SER A 120 -30.36 43.67 -5.32
CA SER A 120 -31.12 44.16 -4.15
C SER A 120 -32.37 43.37 -3.72
N TYR A 121 -32.45 42.06 -3.95
CA TYR A 121 -33.55 41.21 -3.46
C TYR A 121 -33.20 40.53 -2.12
N PHE A 122 -33.41 41.23 -1.00
CA PHE A 122 -32.98 40.78 0.34
C PHE A 122 -33.60 39.45 0.79
N HIS A 123 -34.91 39.23 0.59
CA HIS A 123 -35.57 37.99 1.02
C HIS A 123 -35.23 36.77 0.15
N LEU A 124 -35.07 36.95 -1.17
CA LEU A 124 -34.66 35.85 -2.05
C LEU A 124 -33.24 35.39 -1.73
N ARG A 125 -32.36 36.33 -1.33
CA ARG A 125 -31.00 36.08 -0.87
C ARG A 125 -30.94 35.21 0.38
N GLU A 126 -31.71 35.53 1.42
CA GLU A 126 -31.75 34.72 2.65
C GLU A 126 -32.24 33.30 2.37
N VAL A 127 -33.32 33.16 1.59
CA VAL A 127 -33.87 31.84 1.25
C VAL A 127 -32.87 31.00 0.46
N VAL A 128 -32.22 31.57 -0.56
CA VAL A 128 -31.19 30.86 -1.35
C VAL A 128 -29.98 30.48 -0.49
N SER A 129 -29.58 31.33 0.47
CA SER A 129 -28.47 31.05 1.38
C SER A 129 -28.79 29.89 2.33
N TYR A 130 -29.97 29.89 2.94
CA TYR A 130 -30.39 28.82 3.86
C TYR A 130 -30.58 27.49 3.12
N VAL A 131 -31.24 27.50 1.95
CA VAL A 131 -31.40 26.30 1.12
C VAL A 131 -30.03 25.79 0.63
N GLY A 132 -29.14 26.69 0.21
CA GLY A 132 -27.77 26.35 -0.18
C GLY A 132 -26.97 25.75 0.97
N MET A 133 -27.04 26.32 2.17
CA MET A 133 -26.33 25.80 3.34
C MET A 133 -26.86 24.42 3.76
N LEU A 134 -28.18 24.22 3.76
CA LEU A 134 -28.79 22.92 4.05
C LEU A 134 -28.40 21.86 3.02
N LEU A 135 -28.35 22.22 1.73
CA LEU A 135 -27.89 21.32 0.66
C LEU A 135 -26.38 21.03 0.75
N LEU A 136 -25.55 21.98 1.13
CA LEU A 136 -24.11 21.77 1.29
C LEU A 136 -23.78 20.97 2.55
N MET A 137 -24.52 21.16 3.64
CA MET A 137 -24.36 20.39 4.88
C MET A 137 -24.64 18.89 4.67
N THR A 138 -25.62 18.53 3.84
CA THR A 138 -25.88 17.11 3.50
C THR A 138 -24.77 16.48 2.64
N HIS A 139 -23.88 17.29 2.06
CA HIS A 139 -22.74 16.85 1.26
C HIS A 139 -21.39 17.09 1.96
N ALA A 140 -21.39 17.47 3.24
CA ALA A 140 -20.17 17.67 4.02
C ALA A 140 -19.44 16.35 4.28
N ILE A 141 -18.12 16.46 4.52
CA ILE A 141 -17.13 15.36 4.60
C ILE A 141 -17.61 14.17 5.46
N PHE A 142 -18.31 14.41 6.56
CA PHE A 142 -18.71 13.36 7.50
C PHE A 142 -19.89 12.49 7.07
N GLY A 143 -20.82 13.03 6.26
CA GLY A 143 -21.94 12.24 5.73
C GLY A 143 -21.56 11.51 4.44
N PHE A 144 -20.82 12.17 3.56
CA PHE A 144 -20.56 11.63 2.23
C PHE A 144 -19.41 10.61 2.17
N PHE A 145 -18.32 10.84 2.91
CA PHE A 145 -17.15 9.95 2.82
C PHE A 145 -17.40 8.59 3.48
N VAL A 146 -18.09 8.57 4.63
CA VAL A 146 -18.33 7.34 5.38
C VAL A 146 -19.44 6.49 4.75
N ASP A 147 -20.44 7.14 4.13
CA ASP A 147 -21.57 6.44 3.51
C ASP A 147 -21.35 6.08 2.03
N ASP A 148 -20.26 6.54 1.41
CA ASP A 148 -19.90 6.16 0.04
C ASP A 148 -19.74 4.63 -0.07
N PRO A 149 -20.51 3.94 -0.95
CA PRO A 149 -20.44 2.49 -1.09
C PRO A 149 -19.05 1.97 -1.46
N THR A 150 -18.26 2.75 -2.19
CA THR A 150 -16.87 2.43 -2.56
C THR A 150 -15.95 2.57 -1.35
N VAL A 151 -16.09 3.62 -0.54
CA VAL A 151 -15.31 3.75 0.71
C VAL A 151 -15.68 2.63 1.67
N ARG A 152 -16.96 2.27 1.81
CA ARG A 152 -17.40 1.13 2.62
C ARG A 152 -16.89 -0.20 2.06
N LYS A 153 -16.96 -0.42 0.75
CA LYS A 153 -16.39 -1.61 0.08
C LYS A 153 -14.90 -1.71 0.34
N ASN A 154 -14.15 -0.63 0.14
CA ASN A 154 -12.70 -0.58 0.34
C ASN A 154 -12.34 -0.76 1.82
N MET A 155 -13.12 -0.20 2.75
CA MET A 155 -12.94 -0.43 4.18
C MET A 155 -13.16 -1.91 4.53
N VAL A 156 -14.18 -2.57 3.97
CA VAL A 156 -14.39 -4.00 4.16
C VAL A 156 -13.26 -4.80 3.52
N GLN A 157 -12.89 -4.52 2.26
CA GLN A 157 -11.79 -5.19 1.57
C GLN A 157 -10.45 -5.03 2.27
N SER A 158 -10.15 -3.86 2.84
CA SER A 158 -8.92 -3.62 3.61
C SER A 158 -8.84 -4.42 4.91
N LYS A 159 -9.97 -4.95 5.40
CA LYS A 159 -10.05 -5.82 6.57
C LYS A 159 -10.02 -7.31 6.19
N ILE A 160 -10.09 -7.63 4.90
CA ILE A 160 -10.04 -9.01 4.42
C ILE A 160 -8.57 -9.34 4.17
N PHE A 161 -8.06 -10.35 4.89
CA PHE A 161 -6.74 -10.88 4.65
C PHE A 161 -6.72 -11.72 3.37
N PRO A 162 -5.59 -11.75 2.64
CA PRO A 162 -5.43 -12.67 1.52
C PRO A 162 -5.69 -14.11 1.96
N GLN A 163 -6.40 -14.88 1.13
CA GLN A 163 -6.83 -16.22 1.51
C GLN A 163 -5.66 -17.17 1.82
N HIS A 164 -4.56 -17.09 1.06
CA HIS A 164 -3.35 -17.87 1.33
C HIS A 164 -2.76 -17.60 2.74
N THR A 165 -2.83 -16.35 3.22
CA THR A 165 -2.38 -15.98 4.57
C THR A 165 -3.26 -16.62 5.62
N VAL A 166 -4.58 -16.65 5.40
CA VAL A 166 -5.53 -17.29 6.34
C VAL A 166 -5.29 -18.80 6.41
N GLU A 167 -5.15 -19.46 5.25
CA GLU A 167 -4.88 -20.90 5.15
C GLU A 167 -3.56 -21.29 5.83
N LEU A 168 -2.50 -20.49 5.62
CA LEU A 168 -1.22 -20.68 6.32
C LEU A 168 -1.36 -20.54 7.84
N VAL A 169 -2.10 -19.53 8.32
CA VAL A 169 -2.35 -19.35 9.76
C VAL A 169 -3.11 -20.53 10.36
N GLU A 170 -4.11 -21.05 9.65
CA GLU A 170 -4.85 -22.23 10.08
C GLU A 170 -3.94 -23.44 10.18
N ALA A 171 -3.09 -23.69 9.17
CA ALA A 171 -2.09 -24.76 9.22
C ALA A 171 -1.11 -24.60 10.41
N LEU A 172 -0.62 -23.39 10.67
CA LEU A 172 0.28 -23.13 11.80
C LEU A 172 -0.38 -23.35 13.16
N ARG A 173 -1.71 -23.17 13.28
CA ARG A 173 -2.45 -23.43 14.52
C ARG A 173 -2.60 -24.92 14.82
N GLU A 174 -2.59 -25.76 13.79
CA GLU A 174 -2.64 -27.21 13.93
C GLU A 174 -1.28 -27.81 14.32
N LEU A 175 -0.18 -27.06 14.10
CA LEU A 175 1.15 -27.49 14.48
C LEU A 175 1.42 -27.27 15.97
N ASP A 176 1.87 -28.33 16.65
CA ASP A 176 2.30 -28.26 18.05
C ASP A 176 3.38 -27.18 18.25
N ASN A 177 3.14 -26.32 19.25
CA ASN A 177 4.02 -25.24 19.70
C ASN A 177 4.45 -24.22 18.63
N GLY A 178 3.75 -24.12 17.48
CA GLY A 178 4.17 -23.27 16.36
C GLY A 178 4.39 -21.79 16.71
N SER A 179 3.71 -21.26 17.73
CA SER A 179 3.85 -19.87 18.19
C SER A 179 5.02 -19.62 19.14
N GLN A 180 5.57 -20.68 19.74
CA GLN A 180 6.68 -20.59 20.70
C GLN A 180 8.04 -20.68 20.01
N LEU A 181 8.09 -21.32 18.84
CA LEU A 181 9.31 -21.55 18.08
C LEU A 181 9.90 -20.25 17.53
N VAL A 182 11.24 -20.14 17.59
CA VAL A 182 11.96 -19.03 16.95
C VAL A 182 11.83 -19.21 15.43
N THR A 183 11.05 -18.32 14.82
CA THR A 183 10.61 -18.45 13.43
C THR A 183 11.30 -17.41 12.56
N LEU A 184 11.93 -17.85 11.47
CA LEU A 184 12.37 -16.97 10.39
C LEU A 184 11.21 -16.74 9.41
N ILE A 185 10.66 -15.53 9.44
CA ILE A 185 9.58 -15.08 8.55
C ILE A 185 9.69 -13.58 8.36
N THR A 186 9.30 -13.08 7.19
CA THR A 186 9.26 -11.62 6.93
C THR A 186 7.88 -11.11 6.46
N SER A 187 6.83 -11.94 6.53
CA SER A 187 5.46 -11.52 6.23
C SER A 187 4.85 -10.74 7.40
N PRO A 188 4.39 -9.50 7.18
CA PRO A 188 3.82 -8.64 8.23
C PRO A 188 2.40 -9.04 8.62
N GLN A 189 1.61 -9.51 7.64
CA GLN A 189 0.18 -9.78 7.78
C GLN A 189 -0.02 -10.93 8.76
N MET A 190 0.88 -11.91 8.74
CA MET A 190 0.92 -13.03 9.66
C MET A 190 0.95 -12.60 11.13
N LEU A 191 1.69 -11.53 11.46
CA LEU A 191 1.82 -11.03 12.84
C LEU A 191 0.50 -10.52 13.42
N SER A 192 -0.48 -10.18 12.56
CA SER A 192 -1.80 -9.73 12.99
C SER A 192 -2.78 -10.89 13.25
N LEU A 193 -2.47 -12.10 12.77
CA LEU A 193 -3.35 -13.27 12.80
C LEU A 193 -2.83 -14.42 13.66
N PHE A 194 -1.52 -14.53 13.82
CA PHE A 194 -0.85 -15.57 14.58
C PHE A 194 0.33 -14.98 15.35
N PRO A 195 0.47 -15.27 16.66
CA PRO A 195 1.62 -14.83 17.43
C PRO A 195 2.88 -15.57 16.94
N ILE A 196 3.87 -14.81 16.46
CA ILE A 196 5.13 -15.36 15.96
C ILE A 196 6.29 -14.79 16.75
N ASN A 197 7.08 -15.68 17.34
CA ASN A 197 8.39 -15.35 17.90
C ASN A 197 9.41 -15.25 16.76
N HIS A 198 9.60 -14.05 16.20
CA HIS A 198 10.42 -13.87 14.99
C HIS A 198 11.92 -13.81 15.29
N TYR A 199 12.73 -14.49 14.47
CA TYR A 199 14.19 -14.36 14.53
C TYR A 199 14.65 -12.98 14.06
N ILE A 200 14.06 -12.41 13.02
CA ILE A 200 14.35 -11.05 12.56
C ILE A 200 13.04 -10.41 12.13
N TYR A 201 12.84 -9.15 12.52
CA TYR A 201 11.68 -8.39 12.07
C TYR A 201 11.92 -7.91 10.64
N PHE A 202 10.88 -7.91 9.80
CA PHE A 202 11.00 -7.58 8.38
C PHE A 202 11.47 -6.14 8.12
N ASN A 203 11.37 -5.22 9.10
CA ASN A 203 11.71 -3.81 8.93
C ASN A 203 12.70 -3.32 10.00
N GLN A 204 13.86 -2.84 9.54
CA GLN A 204 14.93 -2.33 10.41
C GLN A 204 14.50 -1.12 11.25
N HIS A 205 13.64 -0.24 10.75
CA HIS A 205 13.22 1.00 11.44
C HIS A 205 12.48 0.78 12.76
N ASN A 206 11.76 -0.33 12.89
CA ASN A 206 11.03 -0.67 14.11
C ASN A 206 11.88 -1.48 15.10
N ALA A 207 13.17 -1.66 14.81
CA ALA A 207 14.06 -2.50 15.59
C ALA A 207 14.81 -1.65 16.62
N HIS A 208 14.53 -1.88 17.91
CA HIS A 208 15.30 -1.29 19.02
C HIS A 208 16.79 -1.68 18.88
N PRO A 209 17.78 -0.88 19.32
CA PRO A 209 19.20 -1.26 19.25
C PRO A 209 19.52 -2.63 19.87
N ALA A 210 18.78 -3.01 20.92
CA ALA A 210 18.87 -4.33 21.55
C ALA A 210 18.32 -5.50 20.69
N SER A 211 17.67 -5.22 19.56
CA SER A 211 17.27 -6.24 18.58
C SER A 211 18.47 -6.83 17.84
N ILE A 212 19.59 -6.09 17.78
CA ILE A 212 20.84 -6.54 17.14
C ILE A 212 20.57 -7.01 15.70
N PHE A 213 19.75 -6.21 15.01
CA PHE A 213 19.27 -6.48 13.66
C PHE A 213 20.39 -6.83 12.70
N SER A 214 21.50 -6.10 12.73
CA SER A 214 22.65 -6.33 11.83
C SER A 214 23.23 -7.74 11.96
N VAL A 215 23.38 -8.27 13.18
CA VAL A 215 23.92 -9.62 13.39
C VAL A 215 22.93 -10.68 12.94
N ARG A 216 21.64 -10.53 13.30
CA ARG A 216 20.58 -11.45 12.85
C ARG A 216 20.45 -11.44 11.33
N TYR A 217 20.53 -10.28 10.71
CA TYR A 217 20.50 -10.12 9.26
C TYR A 217 21.70 -10.81 8.59
N GLN A 218 22.90 -10.67 9.15
CA GLN A 218 24.08 -11.39 8.65
C GLN A 218 23.92 -12.91 8.77
N THR A 219 23.34 -13.44 9.86
CA THR A 219 23.04 -14.88 9.97
C THR A 219 22.12 -15.34 8.84
N VAL A 220 21.09 -14.56 8.52
CA VAL A 220 20.15 -14.87 7.42
C VAL A 220 20.87 -14.85 6.06
N LEU A 221 21.76 -13.89 5.83
CA LEU A 221 22.59 -13.85 4.61
C LEU A 221 23.56 -15.02 4.52
N SER A 222 24.18 -15.43 5.63
CA SER A 222 25.04 -16.62 5.66
C SER A 222 24.25 -17.88 5.36
N LEU A 223 23.04 -18.02 5.92
CA LEU A 223 22.14 -19.13 5.60
C LEU A 223 21.80 -19.18 4.10
N ALA A 224 21.51 -18.03 3.49
CA ALA A 224 21.23 -17.93 2.06
C ALA A 224 22.45 -18.30 1.17
N GLN A 225 23.67 -18.22 1.71
CA GLN A 225 24.91 -18.56 1.02
C GLN A 225 25.41 -19.99 1.32
N ALA A 226 24.73 -20.73 2.19
CA ALA A 226 25.10 -22.09 2.53
C ALA A 226 25.10 -22.97 1.28
N SER A 227 26.16 -23.76 1.11
CA SER A 227 26.33 -24.63 -0.07
C SER A 227 25.86 -26.06 0.18
N THR A 228 25.68 -26.45 1.46
CA THR A 228 25.28 -27.81 1.84
C THR A 228 24.20 -27.80 2.91
N PRO A 229 23.36 -28.86 2.99
CA PRO A 229 22.34 -28.95 4.04
C PRO A 229 22.89 -28.94 5.46
N LYS A 230 24.05 -29.58 5.67
CA LYS A 230 24.73 -29.59 6.96
C LYS A 230 25.21 -28.20 7.38
N GLU A 231 25.80 -27.45 6.45
CA GLU A 231 26.21 -26.06 6.70
C GLU A 231 25.01 -25.18 7.07
N ALA A 232 23.90 -25.32 6.33
CA ALA A 232 22.65 -24.62 6.65
C ALA A 232 22.17 -24.98 8.07
N TYR A 233 22.15 -26.28 8.42
CA TYR A 233 21.79 -26.77 9.74
C TYR A 233 22.68 -26.21 10.86
N ASP A 234 24.00 -26.17 10.64
CA ASP A 234 24.96 -25.65 11.61
C ASP A 234 24.76 -24.14 11.82
N ILE A 235 24.50 -23.36 10.76
CA ILE A 235 24.22 -21.93 10.84
C ILE A 235 22.96 -21.66 11.68
N VAL A 236 21.88 -22.40 11.43
CA VAL A 236 20.60 -22.16 12.12
C VAL A 236 20.61 -22.69 13.55
N THR A 237 21.40 -23.72 13.84
CA THR A 237 21.55 -24.27 15.19
C THR A 237 22.43 -23.38 16.07
N ASN A 238 23.49 -22.78 15.49
CA ASN A 238 24.41 -21.89 16.17
C ASN A 238 24.10 -20.40 15.92
N ALA A 239 22.88 -20.09 15.51
CA ALA A 239 22.47 -18.74 15.22
C ALA A 239 22.64 -17.83 16.46
N ALA A 240 22.99 -16.57 16.19
CA ALA A 240 23.14 -15.59 17.25
C ALA A 240 21.80 -15.40 17.97
N PHE A 241 21.79 -15.42 19.30
CA PHE A 241 20.59 -15.29 20.14
C PHE A 241 19.65 -16.50 20.16
N GLY A 242 20.16 -17.67 19.76
CA GLY A 242 19.46 -18.94 19.89
C GLY A 242 19.19 -19.57 18.53
N PRO A 243 18.90 -20.89 18.51
CA PRO A 243 18.62 -21.60 17.28
C PRO A 243 17.36 -21.07 16.59
N ILE A 244 17.35 -21.14 15.26
CA ILE A 244 16.15 -20.91 14.45
C ILE A 244 15.46 -22.26 14.28
N ASP A 245 14.21 -22.37 14.73
CA ASP A 245 13.48 -23.63 14.79
C ASP A 245 12.50 -23.79 13.64
N GLN A 246 11.91 -22.70 13.15
CA GLN A 246 10.89 -22.72 12.12
C GLN A 246 11.20 -21.70 11.03
N PHE A 247 10.87 -22.03 9.78
CA PHE A 247 11.06 -21.17 8.63
C PHE A 247 9.77 -21.09 7.85
N ILE A 248 9.38 -19.87 7.48
CA ILE A 248 8.21 -19.63 6.64
C ILE A 248 8.69 -18.76 5.48
N PHE A 249 8.79 -19.38 4.31
CA PHE A 249 9.26 -18.74 3.09
C PHE A 249 8.13 -18.54 2.10
N SER A 250 8.21 -17.49 1.29
CA SER A 250 7.42 -17.40 0.07
C SER A 250 8.08 -18.23 -1.03
N VAL A 251 7.28 -18.89 -1.85
CA VAL A 251 7.71 -19.72 -2.98
C VAL A 251 7.57 -18.92 -4.27
N GLU A 252 8.68 -18.62 -4.91
CA GLU A 252 8.72 -17.88 -6.17
C GLU A 252 9.63 -18.59 -7.15
N GLU A 253 9.10 -19.00 -8.31
CA GLU A 253 9.87 -19.70 -9.34
C GLU A 253 10.61 -20.95 -8.81
N GLY A 254 10.03 -21.62 -7.81
CA GLY A 254 10.61 -22.79 -7.14
C GLY A 254 11.76 -22.48 -6.17
N GLN A 255 12.00 -21.21 -5.87
CA GLN A 255 12.98 -20.76 -4.87
C GLN A 255 12.26 -20.32 -3.59
N TYR A 256 12.95 -20.45 -2.45
CA TYR A 256 12.47 -19.95 -1.17
C TYR A 256 12.96 -18.52 -0.97
N VAL A 257 12.06 -17.61 -0.63
CA VAL A 257 12.33 -16.18 -0.64
C VAL A 257 11.88 -15.51 0.65
N LEU A 258 12.69 -14.56 1.13
CA LEU A 258 12.33 -13.59 2.15
C LEU A 258 12.56 -12.16 1.65
N TYR A 259 11.80 -11.23 2.23
CA TYR A 259 11.87 -9.81 1.93
C TYR A 259 12.16 -9.00 3.19
N VAL A 260 13.26 -8.26 3.21
CA VAL A 260 13.65 -7.43 4.37
C VAL A 260 13.80 -5.97 3.94
N HIS A 261 13.27 -5.06 4.74
CA HIS A 261 13.45 -3.62 4.57
C HIS A 261 14.68 -3.14 5.32
N LEU A 262 15.61 -2.56 4.56
CA LEU A 262 16.84 -1.99 5.05
C LEU A 262 16.81 -0.47 4.92
N ASP A 263 17.33 0.17 5.95
CA ASP A 263 17.46 1.62 5.97
C ASP A 263 18.67 2.01 5.13
N LYS A 264 18.45 2.82 4.09
CA LYS A 264 19.52 3.54 3.40
C LYS A 264 19.51 5.00 3.86
N PRO A 265 20.51 5.42 4.67
CA PRO A 265 20.64 6.82 5.03
C PRO A 265 20.60 7.70 3.78
N ILE A 266 19.82 8.78 3.82
CA ILE A 266 19.62 9.76 2.74
C ILE A 266 18.70 9.28 1.59
N VAL A 267 18.71 7.98 1.26
CA VAL A 267 18.03 7.45 0.07
C VAL A 267 16.62 6.90 0.42
N GLY A 268 16.38 6.51 1.67
CA GLY A 268 15.09 5.99 2.14
C GLY A 268 15.18 4.51 2.52
N ILE A 269 14.15 3.73 2.19
CA ILE A 269 14.07 2.29 2.46
C ILE A 269 14.44 1.53 1.19
N GLU A 270 15.28 0.50 1.31
CA GLU A 270 15.50 -0.51 0.29
C GLU A 270 14.80 -1.81 0.70
N GLU A 271 14.02 -2.40 -0.20
CA GLU A 271 13.61 -3.78 -0.04
C GLU A 271 14.65 -4.74 -0.61
N LYS A 272 15.17 -5.60 0.26
CA LYS A 272 16.12 -6.66 -0.07
C LYS A 272 15.38 -7.99 -0.19
N ARG A 273 15.37 -8.53 -1.41
CA ARG A 273 15.00 -9.92 -1.69
C ARG A 273 16.17 -10.84 -1.35
N ILE A 274 15.94 -11.82 -0.47
CA ILE A 274 16.90 -12.85 -0.08
C ILE A 274 16.38 -14.19 -0.61
N VAL A 275 17.20 -14.86 -1.41
CA VAL A 275 16.84 -16.12 -2.06
C VAL A 275 17.64 -17.23 -1.39
N PHE A 276 16.96 -18.31 -1.06
CA PHE A 276 17.55 -19.52 -0.50
C PHE A 276 17.38 -20.65 -1.51
N ASN A 277 18.46 -21.38 -1.75
CA ASN A 277 18.39 -22.60 -2.51
C ASN A 277 17.60 -23.65 -1.71
N SER A 278 16.51 -24.18 -2.26
CA SER A 278 15.67 -25.18 -1.59
C SER A 278 16.43 -26.46 -1.23
N ASP A 279 17.47 -26.82 -2.00
CA ASP A 279 18.27 -28.03 -1.78
C ASP A 279 19.01 -28.03 -0.43
N ILE A 280 19.23 -26.87 0.20
CA ILE A 280 19.90 -26.78 1.50
C ILE A 280 18.98 -27.21 2.65
N PHE A 281 17.67 -27.28 2.42
CA PHE A 281 16.69 -27.72 3.42
C PHE A 281 16.35 -29.20 3.23
N SER A 282 17.32 -30.07 3.45
CA SER A 282 17.13 -31.52 3.27
C SER A 282 16.33 -32.15 4.41
N ALA A 283 15.62 -33.24 4.08
CA ALA A 283 14.85 -34.03 5.04
C ALA A 283 15.70 -34.69 6.16
N GLU A 284 17.02 -34.72 6.01
CA GLU A 284 17.95 -35.17 7.05
C GLU A 284 17.98 -34.19 8.24
N TYR A 285 17.81 -32.90 7.97
CA TYR A 285 17.99 -31.83 8.96
C TYR A 285 16.72 -31.00 9.20
N PHE A 286 15.76 -31.06 8.29
CA PHE A 286 14.55 -30.22 8.30
C PHE A 286 13.29 -31.04 7.97
N ASP A 287 12.27 -30.91 8.80
CA ASP A 287 10.93 -31.43 8.57
C ASP A 287 10.15 -30.46 7.67
N HIS A 288 9.52 -31.00 6.63
CA HIS A 288 8.61 -30.28 5.76
C HIS A 288 7.18 -30.40 6.29
N LEU A 289 6.61 -29.31 6.80
CA LEU A 289 5.35 -29.35 7.55
C LEU A 289 4.13 -28.87 6.74
N TYR A 290 4.34 -27.91 5.84
CA TYR A 290 3.27 -27.34 5.04
C TYR A 290 3.86 -26.74 3.76
N GLU A 291 3.14 -26.88 2.65
CA GLU A 291 3.46 -26.22 1.39
C GLU A 291 2.18 -25.98 0.62
N ASN A 292 2.06 -24.77 0.07
CA ASN A 292 1.04 -24.41 -0.91
C ASN A 292 1.72 -23.72 -2.11
N SER A 293 0.94 -23.14 -3.02
CA SER A 293 1.48 -22.46 -4.21
C SER A 293 2.29 -21.19 -3.92
N THR A 294 2.20 -20.63 -2.72
CA THR A 294 2.79 -19.32 -2.35
C THR A 294 3.75 -19.38 -1.17
N ASP A 295 3.63 -20.36 -0.29
CA ASP A 295 4.27 -20.41 1.02
C ASP A 295 4.67 -21.85 1.38
N ILE A 296 5.78 -21.96 2.11
CA ILE A 296 6.30 -23.21 2.63
C ILE A 296 6.72 -23.04 4.10
N VAL A 297 6.43 -24.04 4.91
CA VAL A 297 6.81 -24.12 6.33
C VAL A 297 7.76 -25.29 6.54
N LEU A 298 8.97 -24.96 6.99
CA LEU A 298 10.00 -25.91 7.36
C LEU A 298 10.28 -25.83 8.87
N ARG A 299 10.67 -26.94 9.47
CA ARG A 299 11.08 -26.99 10.87
C ARG A 299 12.41 -27.70 11.01
N ARG A 300 13.33 -27.13 11.77
CA ARG A 300 14.62 -27.74 12.09
C ARG A 300 14.41 -28.97 12.98
N ILE A 301 15.06 -30.07 12.64
CA ILE A 301 15.10 -31.25 13.51
C ILE A 301 16.03 -30.97 14.70
N PRO A 302 15.58 -31.11 15.96
CA PRO A 302 16.43 -30.88 17.13
C PRO A 302 17.66 -31.80 17.12
N VAL A 303 18.82 -31.30 17.58
CA VAL A 303 20.09 -32.04 17.63
C VAL A 303 19.95 -33.38 18.38
N GLU A 304 19.07 -33.43 19.37
CA GLU A 304 18.78 -34.63 20.18
C GLU A 304 18.11 -35.77 19.38
N LYS A 305 17.60 -35.48 18.18
CA LYS A 305 16.90 -36.43 17.30
C LYS A 305 17.70 -36.85 16.07
N LEU A 306 18.91 -36.31 15.88
CA LEU A 306 19.85 -36.65 14.81
C LEU A 306 20.91 -37.64 15.31
#